data_AF-S4RFS5-F1
#
_entry.id   AF-S4RFS5-F1
#
_cell.length_a   1.000
_cell.length_b   1.000
_cell.length_c   1.000
_cell.angle_alpha   90.00
_cell.angle_beta   90.00
_cell.angle_gamma   90.00
#
_symmetry.space_group_name_H-M   'P 1'
#
loop_
_entity.id
_entity.type
_entity.pdbx_description
1 polymer ?
#
loop_
_entity_poly.entity_id
_entity_poly.type
_entity_poly.pdbx_seq_one_letter_code
_entity_poly.pdbx_strand_id
1 'polypeptide(L)' 'LSVPLSVSEITPGSKAALAGMVAGDVILSIEGSDADDLTHLEAQNKIKACGDDLTLNIRRS' A
#
# COMPACT_ATOMS: atom_id res chain seq x y z
N LEU A 1 -4.54 17.32 -9.21
CA LEU A 1 -3.75 16.14 -9.62
C LEU A 1 -3.82 15.17 -8.46
N SER A 2 -4.36 13.97 -8.67
CA SER A 2 -4.30 12.92 -7.65
C SER A 2 -2.83 12.49 -7.53
N VAL A 3 -2.30 12.48 -6.31
CA VAL A 3 -0.92 12.05 -6.08
C VAL A 3 -0.97 10.53 -5.87
N PRO A 4 -0.14 9.74 -6.56
CA PRO A 4 -0.18 8.28 -6.43
C PRO A 4 0.15 7.85 -5.00
N LEU A 5 -0.52 6.79 -4.54
CA LEU A 5 -0.23 6.16 -3.25
C LEU A 5 1.16 5.53 -3.31
N SER A 6 2.10 6.08 -2.55
CA SER A 6 3.47 5.59 -2.49
C SER A 6 3.90 5.31 -1.05
N VAL A 7 4.77 4.33 -0.91
CA VAL A 7 5.38 3.96 0.37
C VAL A 7 6.45 4.99 0.70
N SER A 8 6.23 5.78 1.75
CA SER A 8 7.23 6.76 2.20
C SER A 8 8.32 6.13 3.07
N GLU A 9 7.97 5.12 3.86
CA GLU A 9 8.86 4.48 4.83
C GLU A 9 8.42 3.03 5.07
N ILE A 10 9.39 2.16 5.38
CA ILE A 10 9.15 0.79 5.82
C ILE A 10 9.76 0.60 7.20
N THR A 11 8.93 0.24 8.17
CA THR A 11 9.40 -0.09 9.53
C THR A 11 10.19 -1.41 9.50
N PRO A 12 11.43 -1.46 10.02
CA PRO A 12 12.21 -2.69 10.10
C PRO A 12 11.49 -3.80 10.89
N GLY A 13 11.50 -5.02 10.36
CA GLY A 13 10.84 -6.18 10.97
C GLY A 13 9.31 -6.24 10.81
N SER A 14 8.70 -5.27 10.11
CA SER A 14 7.26 -5.30 9.79
C SER A 14 6.93 -6.38 8.75
N LYS A 15 5.63 -6.74 8.63
CA LYS A 15 5.14 -7.63 7.56
C LYS A 15 5.53 -7.11 6.16
N ALA A 16 5.48 -5.78 5.95
CA ALA A 16 5.88 -5.14 4.70
C ALA A 16 7.38 -5.31 4.41
N ALA A 17 8.24 -5.15 5.43
CA ALA A 17 9.67 -5.40 5.29
C ALA A 17 9.97 -6.88 4.94
N LEU A 18 9.28 -7.82 5.58
CA LEU A 18 9.41 -9.26 5.32
C LEU A 18 8.89 -9.64 3.93
N ALA A 19 7.89 -8.93 3.41
CA ALA A 19 7.39 -9.05 2.04
C ALA A 19 8.32 -8.39 0.99
N GLY A 20 9.41 -7.75 1.42
CA GLY A 20 10.38 -7.12 0.51
C GLY A 20 9.92 -5.77 -0.05
N MET A 21 8.92 -5.13 0.55
CA MET A 21 8.52 -3.76 0.21
C MET A 21 9.61 -2.76 0.62
N VAL A 22 9.74 -1.67 -0.13
CA VAL A 22 10.71 -0.61 0.13
C VAL A 22 10.07 0.77 -0.02
N ALA A 23 10.69 1.78 0.60
CA ALA A 23 10.31 3.17 0.36
C ALA A 23 10.47 3.50 -1.14
N GLY A 24 9.48 4.19 -1.70
CA GLY A 24 9.37 4.47 -3.14
C GLY A 24 8.48 3.51 -3.92
N ASP A 25 8.09 2.36 -3.36
CA ASP A 25 7.10 1.48 -3.99
C ASP A 25 5.77 2.22 -4.18
N VAL A 26 5.18 2.08 -5.37
CA VAL A 26 3.88 2.68 -5.68
C VAL A 26 2.79 1.61 -5.57
N ILE A 27 1.75 1.88 -4.80
CA ILE A 27 0.60 1.00 -4.62
C ILE A 27 -0.33 1.19 -5.82
N LEU A 28 -0.56 0.10 -6.55
CA LEU A 28 -1.49 0.05 -7.69
C LEU A 28 -2.87 -0.45 -7.28
N SER A 29 -2.97 -1.32 -6.27
CA SER A 29 -4.26 -1.78 -5.76
C SER A 29 -4.17 -2.26 -4.31
N ILE A 30 -5.27 -2.13 -3.56
CA ILE A 30 -5.44 -2.59 -2.18
C ILE A 30 -6.66 -3.51 -2.13
N GLU A 31 -6.49 -4.79 -1.75
CA GLU A 31 -7.60 -5.77 -1.69
C GLU A 31 -8.39 -5.85 -3.01
N GLY A 32 -7.68 -5.80 -4.14
CA GLY A 32 -8.27 -5.82 -5.49
C GLY A 32 -8.98 -4.52 -5.92
N SER A 33 -9.01 -3.48 -5.08
CA SER A 33 -9.48 -2.15 -5.45
C SER A 33 -8.34 -1.32 -6.03
N ASP A 34 -8.55 -0.69 -7.20
CA ASP A 34 -7.54 0.16 -7.83
C ASP A 34 -7.20 1.36 -6.94
N ALA A 35 -5.91 1.67 -6.80
CA ALA A 35 -5.43 2.79 -6.01
C ALA A 35 -5.83 4.15 -6.62
N ASP A 36 -6.02 4.23 -7.93
CA ASP A 36 -6.42 5.47 -8.62
C ASP A 36 -7.87 5.88 -8.29
N ASP A 37 -8.71 4.91 -7.92
CA ASP A 37 -10.11 5.13 -7.52
C ASP A 37 -10.24 5.44 -6.01
N LEU A 38 -9.15 5.36 -5.24
CA LEU A 38 -9.16 5.54 -3.80
C LEU A 38 -8.60 6.90 -3.40
N THR A 39 -9.30 7.57 -2.50
CA THR A 39 -8.69 8.65 -1.72
C THR A 39 -7.63 8.08 -0.76
N HIS A 40 -6.68 8.91 -0.34
CA HIS A 40 -5.73 8.54 0.70
C HIS A 40 -6.42 8.02 1.98
N LEU A 41 -7.59 8.57 2.32
CA LEU A 41 -8.36 8.15 3.48
C LEU A 41 -8.95 6.75 3.30
N GLU A 42 -9.53 6.45 2.14
CA GLU A 42 -10.09 5.13 1.85
C GLU A 42 -9.00 4.04 1.80
N ALA A 43 -7.85 4.35 1.21
CA ALA A 43 -6.69 3.48 1.23
C ALA A 43 -6.24 3.15 2.66
N GLN A 44 -6.11 4.18 3.52
CA GLN A 44 -5.77 3.97 4.93
C GLN A 44 -6.83 3.16 5.67
N ASN A 45 -8.11 3.41 5.42
CA ASN A 45 -9.20 2.67 6.06
C ASN A 45 -9.18 1.20 5.65
N LYS A 46 -8.94 0.89 4.37
CA LYS A 46 -8.79 -0.49 3.89
C LYS A 46 -7.62 -1.20 4.56
N ILE A 47 -6.45 -0.56 4.61
CA ILE A 47 -5.25 -1.13 5.25
C ILE A 47 -5.48 -1.36 6.75
N LYS A 48 -6.15 -0.43 7.45
CA LYS A 48 -6.44 -0.56 8.88
C LYS A 48 -7.55 -1.57 9.20
N ALA A 49 -8.52 -1.72 8.30
CA ALA A 49 -9.63 -2.66 8.45
C ALA A 49 -9.23 -4.10 8.10
N CYS A 50 -8.13 -4.26 7.35
CA CYS A 50 -7.53 -5.56 7.10
C CYS A 50 -7.11 -6.21 8.41
N GLY A 51 -7.57 -7.44 8.63
CA GLY A 51 -7.19 -8.26 9.79
C GLY A 51 -5.84 -8.95 9.57
N ASP A 52 -5.90 -10.25 9.33
CA ASP A 52 -4.71 -11.10 9.31
C ASP A 52 -3.86 -10.94 8.04
N ASP A 53 -4.49 -10.78 6.87
CA ASP A 53 -3.83 -10.78 5.57
C ASP A 53 -4.23 -9.58 4.70
N LEU A 54 -3.23 -8.79 4.28
CA LEU A 54 -3.38 -7.63 3.38
C LEU A 54 -2.68 -7.92 2.05
N THR A 55 -3.43 -7.80 0.96
CA THR A 55 -2.93 -7.94 -0.41
C THR A 55 -2.76 -6.57 -1.07
N LEU A 56 -1.52 -6.26 -1.44
CA LEU A 56 -1.16 -5.05 -2.18
C LEU A 56 -0.53 -5.44 -3.52
N ASN A 57 -0.98 -4.82 -4.61
CA ASN A 57 -0.18 -4.80 -5.85
C ASN A 57 0.66 -3.54 -5.86
N ILE A 58 1.96 -3.72 -6.10
CA ILE A 58 2.92 -2.62 -6.11
C ILE A 58 3.70 -2.59 -7.41
N ARG A 59 4.18 -1.40 -7.78
CA ARG A 59 5.12 -1.18 -8.87
C ARG A 59 6.41 -0.59 -8.32
N ARG A 60 7.52 -1.21 -8.69
CA ARG A 60 8.89 -0.72 -8.46
C ARG A 60 9.54 -0.41 -9.80
N SER A 61 10.24 0.72 -9.89
CA SER A 61 11.04 1.14 -11.05
C SER A 61 12.52 0.99 -10.77
#